data_AF-A0A2W4QSZ8-F1
#
_entry.id   AF-A0A2W4QSZ8-F1
#
_cell.length_a   1.000
_cell.length_b   1.000
_cell.length_c   1.000
_cell.angle_alpha   90.00
_cell.angle_beta   90.00
_cell.angle_gamma   90.00
#
_symmetry.space_group_name_H-M   'P 1'
#
loop_
_entity.id
_entity.type
_entity.pdbx_description
1 polymer ?
#
loop_
_entity_poly.entity_id
_entity_poly.type
_entity_poly.pdbx_seq_one_letter_code
_entity_poly.pdbx_strand_id
1 'polypeptide(L)'
;MNLQSEIEYFTELSLLDKARLLNLFLHELAEEARGTYGPGADQVHDTAHLRFTNELVHRITRVIEQLLAEDAARPADDVVLRMLLSPRTDKVAERLVHNAYRRAIHGFDSYGTTVLMG
;
A
#
# COMPACT_ATOMS: atom_id res chain seq x y z
N MET A 1 -1.81 -8.50 12.50
CA MET A 1 -2.79 -7.87 11.59
C MET A 1 -3.75 -8.95 11.14
N ASN A 2 -5.05 -8.73 11.26
CA ASN A 2 -6.06 -9.69 10.83
C ASN A 2 -6.56 -9.28 9.44
N LEU A 3 -6.24 -10.07 8.40
CA LEU A 3 -6.58 -9.75 7.01
C LEU A 3 -8.08 -9.49 6.80
N GLN A 4 -8.94 -10.25 7.47
CA GLN A 4 -10.38 -10.10 7.32
C GLN A 4 -10.86 -8.74 7.85
N SER A 5 -10.33 -8.33 9.02
CA SER A 5 -10.63 -7.02 9.60
C SER A 5 -10.11 -5.86 8.73
N GLU A 6 -8.95 -6.01 8.09
CA GLU A 6 -8.43 -5.00 7.16
C GLU A 6 -9.29 -4.87 5.89
N ILE A 7 -9.80 -5.99 5.37
CA ILE A 7 -10.73 -5.99 4.23
C ILE A 7 -12.02 -5.26 4.60
N GLU A 8 -12.59 -5.55 5.77
CA GLU A 8 -13.80 -4.91 6.27
C GLU A 8 -13.59 -3.40 6.44
N TYR A 9 -12.53 -2.99 7.14
CA TYR A 9 -12.17 -1.59 7.32
C TYR A 9 -12.03 -0.86 5.98
N PHE A 10 -11.25 -1.40 5.04
CA PHE A 10 -11.07 -0.77 3.74
C PHE A 10 -12.38 -0.67 2.96
N THR A 11 -13.23 -1.71 3.01
CA THR A 11 -14.51 -1.74 2.28
C THR A 11 -15.46 -0.63 2.73
N GLU A 12 -15.47 -0.33 4.04
CA GLU A 12 -16.32 0.70 4.66
C GLU A 12 -15.88 2.13 4.35
N LEU A 13 -14.63 2.35 3.90
CA LEU A 13 -14.15 3.68 3.54
C LEU A 13 -14.90 4.28 2.34
N SER A 14 -15.03 5.61 2.34
CA SER A 14 -15.47 6.34 1.17
C SER A 14 -14.49 6.12 0.00
N LEU A 15 -14.95 6.30 -1.24
CA LEU A 15 -14.11 6.14 -2.42
C LEU A 15 -12.84 7.01 -2.37
N LEU A 16 -13.00 8.27 -1.95
CA LEU A 16 -11.88 9.20 -1.84
C LEU A 16 -10.89 8.76 -0.74
N ASP A 17 -11.40 8.25 0.38
CA ASP A 17 -10.57 7.79 1.48
C ASP A 17 -9.81 6.50 1.14
N LYS A 18 -10.43 5.59 0.36
CA LYS A 18 -9.72 4.43 -0.24
C LYS A 18 -8.54 4.90 -1.08
N ALA A 19 -8.75 5.86 -1.97
CA ALA A 19 -7.71 6.40 -2.83
C ALA A 19 -6.59 7.09 -2.01
N ARG A 20 -6.95 7.86 -0.98
CA ARG A 20 -5.99 8.52 -0.07
C ARG A 20 -5.15 7.52 0.71
N LEU A 21 -5.77 6.50 1.29
CA LEU A 21 -5.07 5.45 2.03
C LEU A 21 -4.10 4.69 1.11
N LEU A 22 -4.54 4.29 -0.08
CA LEU A 22 -3.67 3.62 -1.06
C LEU A 22 -2.52 4.53 -1.52
N ASN A 23 -2.77 5.85 -1.67
CA ASN A 23 -1.72 6.80 -2.01
C ASN A 23 -0.69 6.97 -0.87
N LEU A 24 -1.15 7.03 0.39
CA LEU A 24 -0.24 7.04 1.53
C LEU A 24 0.56 5.74 1.60
N PHE A 25 -0.07 4.61 1.29
CA PHE A 25 0.61 3.33 1.21
C PHE A 25 1.67 3.28 0.11
N LEU A 26 1.44 3.90 -1.05
CA LEU A 26 2.47 4.06 -2.09
C LEU A 26 3.69 4.85 -1.58
N HIS A 27 3.46 5.92 -0.83
CA HIS A 27 4.55 6.69 -0.22
C HIS A 27 5.36 5.83 0.75
N GLU A 28 4.69 5.10 1.64
CA GLU A 28 5.36 4.24 2.62
C GLU A 28 6.10 3.06 1.97
N LEU A 29 5.59 2.53 0.85
CA LEU A 29 6.29 1.53 0.05
C LEU A 29 7.58 2.10 -0.56
N ALA A 30 7.56 3.34 -1.03
CA ALA A 30 8.75 3.99 -1.55
C ALA A 30 9.81 4.19 -0.45
N GLU A 31 9.40 4.57 0.77
CA GLU A 31 10.32 4.67 1.90
C GLU A 31 10.92 3.31 2.30
N GLU A 32 10.13 2.23 2.35
CA GLU A 32 10.68 0.88 2.59
C GLU A 32 11.65 0.45 1.48
N ALA A 33 11.33 0.77 0.22
CA ALA A 33 12.16 0.39 -0.93
C ALA A 33 13.59 0.96 -0.84
N ARG A 34 13.80 2.07 -0.12
CA ARG A 34 15.13 2.62 0.14
C ARG A 34 16.06 1.64 0.85
N GLY A 35 15.50 0.69 1.59
CA GLY A 35 16.26 -0.41 2.21
C GLY A 35 16.97 -1.31 1.20
N THR A 36 16.60 -1.27 -0.08
CA THR A 36 17.24 -2.01 -1.17
C THR A 36 18.44 -1.29 -1.79
N TYR A 37 18.63 -0.01 -1.46
CA TYR A 37 19.70 0.82 -2.00
C TYR A 37 21.04 0.52 -1.32
N GLY A 38 22.11 0.48 -2.11
CA GLY A 38 23.47 0.28 -1.64
C GLY A 38 24.07 1.55 -1.03
N PRO A 39 25.31 1.47 -0.52
CA PRO A 39 26.01 2.62 0.06
C PRO A 39 26.35 3.71 -0.97
N GLY A 40 26.47 3.36 -2.25
CA GLY A 40 26.65 4.30 -3.36
C GLY A 40 25.33 4.72 -4.02
N ALA A 41 25.28 5.94 -4.55
CA ALA A 41 24.08 6.49 -5.20
C ALA A 41 23.63 5.74 -6.47
N ASP A 42 24.53 4.98 -7.08
CA ASP A 42 24.32 4.15 -8.27
C ASP A 42 24.11 2.66 -7.92
N GLN A 43 24.05 2.32 -6.64
CA GLN A 43 24.03 0.94 -6.17
C GLN A 43 22.65 0.52 -5.66
N VAL A 44 22.23 -0.67 -6.07
CA VAL A 44 21.10 -1.41 -5.49
C VAL A 44 21.67 -2.75 -5.05
N HIS A 45 21.59 -3.08 -3.76
CA HIS A 45 22.07 -4.39 -3.26
C HIS A 45 20.98 -5.46 -3.31
N ASP A 46 19.71 -5.06 -3.39
CA ASP A 46 18.57 -5.97 -3.44
C ASP A 46 17.61 -5.65 -4.61
N THR A 47 18.06 -5.98 -5.82
CA THR A 47 17.32 -5.72 -7.05
C THR A 47 16.00 -6.49 -7.14
N ALA A 48 15.92 -7.68 -6.53
CA ALA A 48 14.72 -8.51 -6.56
C ALA A 48 13.57 -7.83 -5.82
N HIS A 49 13.81 -7.34 -4.60
CA HIS A 49 12.79 -6.64 -3.81
C HIS A 49 12.49 -5.25 -4.35
N LEU A 50 13.48 -4.54 -4.92
CA LEU A 50 13.22 -3.27 -5.58
C LEU A 50 12.26 -3.44 -6.77
N ARG A 51 12.50 -4.45 -7.61
CA ARG A 51 11.61 -4.78 -8.74
C ARG A 51 10.22 -5.15 -8.24
N PHE A 52 10.12 -5.99 -7.22
CA PHE A 52 8.84 -6.36 -6.62
C PHE A 52 8.05 -5.12 -6.16
N THR A 53 8.70 -4.20 -5.44
CA THR A 53 8.04 -2.98 -4.99
C THR A 53 7.61 -2.11 -6.16
N ASN A 54 8.42 -1.98 -7.20
CA ASN A 54 8.06 -1.21 -8.40
C ASN A 54 6.82 -1.77 -9.12
N GLU A 55 6.75 -3.10 -9.29
CA GLU A 55 5.55 -3.76 -9.84
C GLU A 55 4.31 -3.53 -8.98
N LEU A 56 4.48 -3.55 -7.66
CA LEU A 56 3.40 -3.30 -6.72
C LEU A 56 2.91 -1.85 -6.80
N VAL A 57 3.83 -0.88 -6.92
CA VAL A 57 3.52 0.53 -7.14
C VAL A 57 2.66 0.69 -8.39
N HIS A 58 3.08 0.14 -9.54
CA HIS A 58 2.30 0.22 -10.78
C HIS A 58 0.88 -0.31 -10.63
N ARG A 59 0.70 -1.46 -9.96
CA ARG A 59 -0.62 -2.07 -9.74
C ARG A 59 -1.50 -1.21 -8.84
N ILE A 60 -0.96 -0.70 -7.74
CA ILE A 60 -1.71 0.14 -6.80
C ILE A 60 -2.08 1.48 -7.46
N THR A 61 -1.16 2.10 -8.21
CA THR A 61 -1.45 3.33 -8.95
C THR A 61 -2.60 3.12 -9.93
N ARG A 62 -2.64 1.98 -10.65
CA ARG A 62 -3.78 1.64 -11.51
C ARG A 62 -5.08 1.48 -10.71
N VAL A 63 -5.05 0.80 -9.56
CA VAL A 63 -6.25 0.66 -8.70
C VAL A 63 -6.74 2.03 -8.22
N ILE A 64 -5.85 2.95 -7.85
CA ILE A 64 -6.22 4.31 -7.44
C ILE A 64 -6.90 5.06 -8.59
N GLU A 65 -6.33 5.01 -9.79
CA GLU A 65 -6.92 5.69 -10.95
C GLU A 65 -8.28 5.09 -11.33
N GLN A 66 -8.45 3.78 -11.25
CA GLN A 66 -9.75 3.13 -11.43
C GLN A 66 -10.77 3.47 -10.34
N LEU A 67 -10.34 3.61 -9.08
CA LEU A 67 -11.19 4.11 -8.00
C LEU A 67 -11.69 5.52 -8.32
N LEU A 68 -10.78 6.44 -8.63
CA LEU A 68 -11.10 7.85 -8.88
C LEU A 68 -11.93 8.06 -10.15
N ALA A 69 -11.80 7.17 -11.13
CA ALA A 69 -12.59 7.19 -12.36
C ALA A 69 -13.94 6.46 -12.23
N GLU A 70 -14.23 5.85 -11.08
CA GLU A 70 -15.40 4.99 -10.87
C GLU A 70 -15.51 3.85 -11.92
N ASP A 71 -14.35 3.31 -12.31
CA ASP A 71 -14.24 2.28 -13.35
C ASP A 71 -14.89 0.95 -12.89
N ALA A 72 -15.90 0.48 -13.64
CA ALA A 72 -16.59 -0.77 -13.36
C ALA A 72 -15.68 -2.02 -13.50
N ALA A 73 -14.57 -1.91 -14.22
CA ALA A 73 -13.58 -2.99 -14.36
C ALA A 73 -12.58 -3.04 -13.18
N ARG A 74 -12.74 -2.19 -12.17
CA ARG A 74 -11.89 -2.17 -10.98
C ARG A 74 -11.98 -3.52 -10.22
N PRO A 75 -10.84 -4.06 -9.74
CA PRO A 75 -10.87 -5.20 -8.82
C PRO A 75 -11.66 -4.88 -7.54
N ALA A 76 -12.36 -5.87 -7.00
CA ALA A 76 -13.06 -5.76 -5.72
C ALA A 76 -12.09 -5.48 -4.56
N ASP A 77 -12.61 -4.85 -3.50
CA ASP A 77 -11.82 -4.39 -2.35
C ASP A 77 -11.07 -5.55 -1.68
N ASP A 78 -11.73 -6.70 -1.48
CA ASP A 78 -11.12 -7.88 -0.90
C ASP A 78 -10.01 -8.46 -1.78
N VAL A 79 -10.16 -8.43 -3.10
CA VAL A 79 -9.12 -8.86 -4.05
C VAL A 79 -7.90 -7.95 -3.94
N VAL A 80 -8.09 -6.63 -3.85
CA VAL A 80 -6.99 -5.68 -3.64
C VAL A 80 -6.28 -5.97 -2.32
N LEU A 81 -6.99 -6.08 -1.21
CA LEU A 81 -6.37 -6.27 0.10
C LEU A 81 -5.70 -7.64 0.23
N ARG A 82 -6.27 -8.70 -0.36
CA ARG A 82 -5.61 -10.02 -0.44
C ARG A 82 -4.37 -9.97 -1.31
N MET A 83 -4.38 -9.24 -2.42
CA MET A 83 -3.20 -9.06 -3.26
C MET A 83 -2.05 -8.43 -2.47
N LEU A 84 -2.35 -7.47 -1.58
CA LEU A 84 -1.36 -6.76 -0.78
C LEU A 84 -0.90 -7.61 0.42
N LEU A 85 -1.84 -8.07 1.25
CA LEU A 85 -1.55 -8.47 2.64
C LEU A 85 -1.53 -9.99 2.86
N SER A 86 -1.93 -10.79 1.87
CA SER A 86 -1.85 -12.26 1.99
C SER A 86 -0.43 -12.74 2.27
N PRO A 87 -0.27 -13.85 3.01
CA PRO A 87 1.03 -14.45 3.23
C PRO A 87 1.76 -14.75 1.92
N ARG A 88 3.07 -14.51 1.90
CA ARG A 88 3.97 -14.78 0.79
C ARG A 88 5.02 -15.80 1.19
N THR A 89 5.51 -16.54 0.20
CA THR A 89 6.69 -17.41 0.35
C THR A 89 7.94 -16.58 0.62
N ASP A 90 8.07 -15.45 -0.08
CA ASP A 90 9.11 -14.46 0.16
C ASP A 90 8.79 -13.60 1.38
N LYS A 91 9.53 -13.83 2.47
CA LYS A 91 9.30 -13.17 3.76
C LYS A 91 9.90 -11.77 3.87
N VAL A 92 10.84 -11.41 2.99
CA VAL A 92 11.35 -10.04 2.93
C VAL A 92 10.33 -9.18 2.19
N ALA A 93 9.82 -9.65 1.05
CA ALA A 93 8.72 -8.99 0.34
C ALA A 93 7.45 -8.86 1.21
N GLU A 94 7.06 -9.90 1.93
CA GLU A 94 5.92 -9.84 2.87
C GLU A 94 6.09 -8.73 3.92
N ARG A 95 7.27 -8.67 4.55
CA ARG A 95 7.57 -7.71 5.61
C ARG A 95 7.59 -6.27 5.10
N LEU A 96 8.18 -6.05 3.94
CA LEU A 96 8.21 -4.74 3.27
C LEU A 96 6.79 -4.18 3.12
N VAL A 97 5.90 -4.99 2.54
CA VAL A 97 4.50 -4.60 2.30
C VAL A 97 3.76 -4.36 3.60
N HIS A 98 3.90 -5.27 4.58
CA HIS A 98 3.22 -5.15 5.87
C HIS A 98 3.70 -3.95 6.69
N ASN A 99 4.99 -3.61 6.63
CA ASN A 99 5.53 -2.44 7.32
C ASN A 99 4.99 -1.14 6.73
N ALA A 100 5.06 -1.01 5.40
CA ALA A 100 4.52 0.14 4.69
C ALA A 100 3.01 0.30 4.96
N TYR A 101 2.24 -0.79 4.90
CA TYR A 101 0.79 -0.75 5.13
C TYR A 101 0.46 -0.33 6.57
N ARG A 102 1.18 -0.87 7.56
CA ARG A 102 0.98 -0.50 8.97
C ARG A 102 1.22 1.00 9.21
N ARG A 103 2.28 1.56 8.62
CA ARG A 103 2.57 3.00 8.74
C ARG A 103 1.53 3.83 8.02
N ALA A 104 1.08 3.39 6.85
CA ALA A 104 0.02 4.07 6.11
C ALA A 104 -1.30 4.13 6.89
N ILE A 105 -1.77 3.01 7.45
CA ILE A 105 -2.97 2.99 8.28
C ILE A 105 -2.83 3.93 9.49
N HIS A 106 -1.71 3.84 10.21
CA HIS A 106 -1.49 4.69 11.38
C HIS A 106 -1.47 6.18 11.04
N GLY A 107 -0.80 6.56 9.95
CA GLY A 107 -0.80 7.93 9.44
C GLY A 107 -2.20 8.37 9.02
N PHE A 108 -2.93 7.52 8.29
CA PHE A 108 -4.27 7.79 7.80
C PHE A 108 -5.25 8.12 8.94
N ASP A 109 -5.28 7.30 9.99
CA ASP A 109 -6.14 7.52 11.16
C ASP A 109 -5.78 8.82 11.91
N SER A 110 -4.48 9.13 11.99
CA SER A 110 -3.99 10.35 12.62
C SER A 110 -4.46 11.62 11.90
N TYR A 111 -4.47 11.60 10.56
CA TYR A 111 -4.99 12.72 9.77
C TYR A 111 -6.52 12.85 9.83
N GLY A 112 -7.26 11.74 9.93
CA GLY A 112 -8.70 11.75 10.17
C GLY A 112 -9.11 12.45 11.47
N THR A 113 -8.26 12.34 12.50
CA THR A 113 -8.49 13.00 13.80
C THR A 113 -8.25 14.51 13.74
N THR A 114 -7.39 14.97 12.82
CA THR A 114 -6.98 16.38 12.72
C THR A 114 -8.05 17.25 12.04
N VAL A 115 -8.86 16.68 11.14
CA VAL A 115 -9.92 17.43 10.42
C VAL A 115 -11.18 17.63 11.27
N LEU A 116 -11.43 16.80 12.28
CA LEU A 116 -12.59 16.94 13.19
C LEU A 116 -12.36 17.92 14.36
N MET A 117 -11.15 18.47 14.49
CA MET A 117 -10.76 19.43 15.54
C MET A 117 -10.64 20.87 15.00
N GLY A 118 -11.10 21.13 13.77
CA GLY A 118 -11.12 22.45 13.13
C GLY A 118 -12.51 23.09 13.10
#